data_AF-A0A9E5EAJ9-F1
#
_entry.id   AF-A0A9E5EAJ9-F1
#
_cell.length_a   1.000
_cell.length_b   1.000
_cell.length_c   1.000
_cell.angle_alpha   90.00
_cell.angle_beta   90.00
_cell.angle_gamma   90.00
#
_symmetry.space_group_name_H-M   'P 1'
#
loop_
_entity.id
_entity.type
_entity.pdbx_description
1 polymer ?
#
loop_
_entity_poly.entity_id
_entity_poly.type
_entity_poly.pdbx_seq_one_letter_code
_entity_poly.pdbx_strand_id
1 'polypeptide(L)' 'MKLSISLPDDDVTYLDEAVESGTYASRSAAIARALRLLRSADLGDMYDIAFKEWAASGDAADWDVTAMKDWK' A
#
# COMPACT_ATOMS: atom_id res chain seq x y z
N MET A 1 -11.44 13.81 12.71
CA MET A 1 -10.51 14.93 12.97
C MET A 1 -10.52 15.84 11.75
N LYS A 2 -10.57 17.17 11.92
CA LYS A 2 -10.43 18.14 10.82
C LYS A 2 -9.09 18.84 10.96
N LEU A 3 -8.41 19.04 9.85
CA LEU A 3 -7.10 19.68 9.78
C LEU A 3 -7.19 20.84 8.80
N SER A 4 -6.54 21.96 9.13
CA SER A 4 -6.27 23.03 8.18
C SER A 4 -4.86 22.82 7.65
N ILE A 5 -4.71 22.74 6.33
CA ILE A 5 -3.43 22.50 5.67
C ILE A 5 -3.26 23.51 4.52
N SER A 6 -2.02 23.92 4.29
CA SER A 6 -1.64 24.70 3.12
C SER A 6 -1.01 23.76 2.11
N LEU A 7 -1.45 23.84 0.86
CA LEU A 7 -0.94 23.07 -0.26
C LEU A 7 -0.65 24.02 -1.44
N PRO A 8 0.33 23.70 -2.30
CA PRO A 8 0.49 24.35 -3.59
C PRO A 8 -0.80 24.29 -4.42
N ASP A 9 -1.04 25.31 -5.25
CA ASP A 9 -2.26 25.37 -6.07
C ASP A 9 -2.40 24.15 -6.99
N ASP A 10 -1.31 23.70 -7.61
CA ASP A 10 -1.31 22.52 -8.48
C ASP A 10 -1.76 21.23 -7.76
N ASP A 11 -1.37 21.07 -6.48
CA ASP A 11 -1.79 19.92 -5.67
C ASP A 11 -3.28 20.01 -5.35
N VAL A 12 -3.81 21.22 -5.12
CA VAL A 12 -5.25 21.43 -4.91
C VAL A 12 -6.04 21.11 -6.19
N THR A 13 -5.55 21.57 -7.35
CA THR A 13 -6.16 21.27 -8.66
C THR A 13 -6.21 19.76 -8.91
N TYR A 14 -5.11 19.04 -8.66
CA TYR A 14 -5.10 17.59 -8.80
C TYR A 14 -6.12 16.90 -7.88
N LEU A 15 -6.24 17.36 -6.63
CA LEU A 15 -7.23 16.82 -5.69
C LEU A 15 -8.67 17.08 -6.16
N ASP A 16 -8.92 18.21 -6.80
CA ASP A 16 -10.23 18.54 -7.37
C ASP A 16 -10.59 17.66 -8.55
N GLU A 17 -9.69 17.52 -9.52
CA GLU A 17 -9.89 16.64 -10.67
C GLU A 17 -10.13 15.18 -10.24
N ALA A 18 -9.44 14.72 -9.21
CA ALA A 18 -9.63 13.38 -8.67
C ALA A 18 -10.99 13.19 -8.00
N VAL A 19 -11.61 14.26 -7.48
CA VAL A 19 -12.97 14.21 -6.93
C VAL A 19 -14.01 14.34 -8.04
N GLU A 20 -13.81 15.26 -8.98
CA GLU A 20 -14.72 15.49 -10.11
C GLU A 20 -14.82 14.28 -11.03
N SER A 21 -13.69 13.59 -11.27
CA SER A 21 -13.65 12.33 -12.01
C SER A 21 -14.34 11.15 -11.29
N GLY A 22 -14.68 11.31 -10.02
CA GLY A 22 -15.22 10.24 -9.17
C GLY A 22 -14.18 9.25 -8.65
N THR A 23 -12.89 9.49 -8.89
CA THR A 23 -11.80 8.63 -8.39
C THR A 23 -11.81 8.56 -6.85
N TYR A 24 -12.12 9.68 -6.20
CA TYR A 24 -12.31 9.75 -4.76
C TYR A 24 -13.58 10.51 -4.38
N ALA A 25 -14.23 10.08 -3.30
CA ALA A 25 -15.45 10.71 -2.80
C ALA A 25 -15.24 12.13 -2.22
N SER A 26 -14.00 12.52 -1.92
CA SER A 26 -13.64 13.87 -1.42
C SER A 26 -12.12 14.09 -1.44
N ARG A 27 -11.68 15.35 -1.35
CA ARG A 27 -10.25 15.70 -1.20
C ARG A 27 -9.61 14.99 0.00
N SER A 28 -10.35 14.91 1.12
CA SER A 28 -9.90 14.20 2.32
C SER A 28 -9.74 12.69 2.10
N ALA A 29 -10.58 12.06 1.27
CA ALA A 29 -10.44 10.65 0.92
C ALA A 29 -9.18 10.40 0.08
N ALA A 30 -8.88 11.29 -0.87
CA ALA A 30 -7.65 11.25 -1.66
C ALA A 30 -6.40 11.40 -0.77
N ILE A 31 -6.36 12.40 0.11
CA ILE A 31 -5.25 12.61 1.05
C ILE A 31 -5.09 11.40 1.99
N ALA A 32 -6.19 10.86 2.52
CA ALA A 32 -6.14 9.67 3.37
C ALA A 32 -5.59 8.44 2.61
N ARG A 33 -5.88 8.32 1.31
CA ARG A 33 -5.31 7.27 0.45
C ARG A 33 -3.80 7.48 0.26
N ALA A 34 -3.36 8.71 -0.02
CA ALA A 34 -1.95 9.04 -0.15
C ALA A 34 -1.16 8.72 1.13
N LEU A 35 -1.69 9.07 2.31
CA LEU A 35 -1.07 8.74 3.59
C LEU A 35 -0.96 7.23 3.84
N ARG A 36 -1.94 6.44 3.38
CA ARG A 36 -1.85 4.97 3.44
C ARG A 36 -0.75 4.44 2.51
N LEU A 37 -0.64 5.01 1.30
CA LEU A 37 0.44 4.65 0.36
C LEU A 37 1.81 4.96 0.94
N LEU A 38 1.96 6.13 1.57
CA LEU A 38 3.20 6.53 2.20
C LEU A 38 3.59 5.57 3.34
N ARG A 39 2.63 5.17 4.18
CA ARG A 39 2.87 4.16 5.22
C ARG A 39 3.22 2.79 4.64
N SER A 40 2.63 2.41 3.52
CA SER A 40 2.96 1.13 2.88
C SER A 40 4.28 1.14 2.13
N ALA A 41 4.79 2.30 1.73
CA ALA A 41 6.09 2.40 1.07
C ALA A 41 7.22 1.92 2.00
N ASP A 42 7.09 2.17 3.31
CA ASP A 42 8.02 1.70 4.33
C ASP A 42 7.94 0.18 4.60
N LEU A 43 6.84 -0.47 4.19
CA LEU A 43 6.67 -1.91 4.36
C LEU A 43 7.48 -2.72 3.33
N GLY A 44 7.92 -2.11 2.23
CA GLY A 44 8.65 -2.81 1.16
C GLY A 44 9.93 -3.48 1.67
N ASP A 45 10.76 -2.71 2.37
CA ASP A 45 12.01 -3.20 2.95
C ASP A 45 11.75 -4.23 4.06
N MET A 46 10.68 -4.05 4.84
CA MET A 46 10.29 -5.01 5.88
C MET A 46 9.86 -6.35 5.27
N TYR A 47 9.11 -6.34 4.16
CA TYR A 47 8.73 -7.56 3.45
C TYR A 47 9.94 -8.23 2.81
N ASP A 48 10.88 -7.47 2.23
CA ASP A 48 12.10 -8.03 1.64
C ASP A 48 12.96 -8.74 2.71
N ILE A 49 13.11 -8.13 3.88
CA ILE A 49 13.80 -8.75 5.03
C ILE A 49 13.05 -10.02 5.48
N ALA A 50 11.74 -9.95 5.68
CA ALA A 50 10.94 -11.10 6.13
C ALA A 50 11.01 -12.28 5.14
N PHE A 51 10.97 -12.00 3.83
CA PHE A 51 11.11 -13.04 2.81
C PHE A 51 12.51 -13.66 2.80
N LYS A 52 13.56 -12.86 2.98
CA LYS A 52 14.95 -13.36 3.08
C LYS A 52 15.14 -14.24 4.32
N GLU A 53 14.58 -13.83 5.45
CA GLU A 53 14.62 -14.61 6.70
C GLU A 53 13.90 -15.96 6.55
N TRP A 54 12.69 -15.96 6.00
CA TRP A 54 11.93 -17.18 5.74
C TRP A 54 12.63 -18.12 4.74
N ALA A 55 13.21 -17.58 3.66
CA ALA A 55 13.97 -18.39 2.71
C ALA A 55 15.23 -19.01 3.34
N ALA A 56 15.82 -18.36 4.34
CA ALA A 56 17.01 -18.82 5.04
C ALA A 56 16.71 -19.75 6.23
N SER A 57 15.48 -19.78 6.76
CA SER A 57 15.14 -20.57 7.96
C SER A 57 14.99 -22.07 7.68
N GLY A 58 14.89 -22.47 6.42
CA GLY A 58 14.58 -23.86 6.02
C GLY A 58 13.07 -24.16 6.02
N ASP A 59 12.25 -23.28 6.61
CA ASP A 59 10.78 -23.41 6.61
C ASP A 59 10.24 -23.45 5.19
N ALA A 60 10.88 -22.77 4.24
CA ALA A 60 10.49 -22.81 2.83
C ALA A 60 10.37 -24.23 2.28
N ALA A 61 11.33 -25.11 2.60
CA ALA A 61 11.30 -26.50 2.18
C ALA A 61 10.20 -27.31 2.89
N ASP A 62 9.93 -27.01 4.16
CA ASP A 62 8.86 -27.63 4.94
C ASP A 62 7.46 -27.24 4.46
N TRP A 63 7.31 -26.05 3.86
CA TRP A 63 6.04 -25.58 3.28
C TRP A 63 5.84 -26.04 1.84
N ASP A 64 6.91 -26.25 1.05
CA ASP A 64 6.83 -26.70 -0.36
C ASP A 64 6.06 -28.02 -0.53
N VAL A 65 6.14 -28.94 0.43
CA VAL A 65 5.39 -30.21 0.39
C VAL A 65 3.87 -30.01 0.45
N THR A 66 3.40 -28.86 0.92
CA THR A 66 1.97 -28.51 0.96
C THR A 66 1.50 -27.80 -0.33
N ALA A 67 2.42 -27.19 -1.07
CA ALA A 67 2.13 -26.54 -2.34
C ALA A 67 1.92 -27.54 -3.49
N MET A 68 2.55 -28.73 -3.41
CA MET A 68 2.24 -29.85 -4.29
C MET A 68 0.93 -30.51 -3.87
N LYS A 69 -0.18 -29.97 -4.38
CA LYS A 69 -1.46 -30.66 -4.38
C LYS A 69 -1.92 -30.83 -5.82
N ASP A 70 -1.77 -32.05 -6.34
CA ASP A 70 -2.47 -32.52 -7.53
C ASP A 70 -3.98 -32.33 -7.29
N TRP A 71 -4.50 -31.21 -7.75
CA TRP A 71 -5.93 -30.95 -7.80
C TRP A 71 -6.49 -31.82 -8.94
N LYS A 72 -7.08 -32.95 -8.58
CA LYS A 72 -8.03 -33.69 -9.45
C LYS A 72 -9.42 -33.12 -9.29
#